data_AF-A0A3G2SWW4-F1
#
_entry.id   AF-A0A3G2SWW4-F1
#
_cell.length_a   1.000
_cell.length_b   1.000
_cell.length_c   1.000
_cell.angle_alpha   90.00
_cell.angle_beta   90.00
_cell.angle_gamma   90.00
#
_symmetry.space_group_name_H-M   'P 1'
#
loop_
_entity.id
_entity.type
_entity.pdbx_description
1 polymer ?
#
loop_
_entity_poly.entity_id
_entity_poly.type
_entity_poly.pdbx_seq_one_letter_code
_entity_poly.pdbx_strand_id
1 'polypeptide(L)'
;MNKFLLPILISTVLISGCKNPFEAKDKGIDQLNNIEQRWIDASTLISSTSRIALAPQVANLQEMKRDLNVIEVSECLTPAKNELNEYMEMEIDVYLKFMADELSDSYTVSQKKKMLEKVTNYRTLKSKCTGE
;
A
#
# COMPACT_ATOMS: atom_id res chain seq x y z
N MET A 1 -49.51 -25.95 31.30
CA MET A 1 -49.23 -25.71 29.86
C MET A 1 -49.30 -24.20 29.64
N ASN A 2 -48.41 -23.65 28.79
CA ASN A 2 -48.14 -22.23 28.48
C ASN A 2 -47.18 -21.51 29.43
N LYS A 3 -45.87 -21.66 29.24
CA LYS A 3 -44.98 -21.00 28.24
C LYS A 3 -44.67 -19.55 28.62
N PHE A 4 -43.66 -19.45 29.48
CA PHE A 4 -42.85 -18.29 29.77
C PHE A 4 -41.91 -18.07 28.58
N LEU A 5 -41.98 -16.92 27.89
CA LEU A 5 -40.96 -16.52 26.91
C LEU A 5 -40.70 -15.02 27.06
N LEU A 6 -39.63 -14.72 27.79
CA LEU A 6 -38.94 -13.43 27.87
C LEU A 6 -38.18 -13.13 26.55
N PRO A 7 -37.91 -11.85 26.24
CA PRO A 7 -37.24 -11.45 25.01
C PRO A 7 -35.73 -11.71 25.12
N ILE A 8 -35.18 -12.50 24.22
CA ILE A 8 -33.72 -12.63 24.08
C ILE A 8 -33.24 -11.46 23.22
N LEU A 9 -32.81 -10.39 23.91
CA LEU A 9 -31.93 -9.37 23.36
C LEU A 9 -30.61 -10.05 22.98
N ILE A 10 -30.48 -10.44 21.71
CA ILE A 10 -29.22 -10.87 21.13
C ILE A 10 -28.38 -9.60 20.94
N SER A 11 -27.60 -9.24 21.96
CA SER A 11 -26.47 -8.34 21.78
C SER A 11 -25.49 -9.02 20.84
N THR A 12 -25.58 -8.72 19.55
CA THR A 12 -24.49 -8.96 18.60
C THR A 12 -23.32 -8.09 19.06
N VAL A 13 -22.42 -8.70 19.83
CA VAL A 13 -21.11 -8.14 20.10
C VAL A 13 -20.42 -8.03 18.73
N LEU A 14 -20.47 -6.84 18.14
CA LEU A 14 -19.56 -6.43 17.09
C LEU A 14 -18.17 -6.44 17.72
N ILE A 15 -17.45 -7.56 17.56
CA ILE A 15 -16.02 -7.62 17.86
C ILE A 15 -15.32 -6.86 16.74
N SER A 16 -15.48 -5.53 16.72
CA SER A 16 -14.59 -4.65 15.98
C SER A 16 -13.29 -4.55 16.79
N GLY A 17 -12.26 -5.29 16.37
CA GLY A 17 -10.87 -4.97 16.74
C GLY A 17 -10.14 -5.92 17.69
N CYS A 18 -10.36 -7.24 17.64
CA CYS A 18 -9.42 -8.18 18.26
C CYS A 18 -8.24 -8.44 17.33
N LYS A 19 -7.09 -7.84 17.67
CA LYS A 19 -5.77 -8.30 17.23
C LYS A 19 -5.70 -9.82 17.40
N ASN A 20 -5.40 -10.57 16.33
CA ASN A 20 -5.35 -12.04 16.40
C ASN A 20 -3.93 -12.47 16.81
N PRO A 21 -3.69 -12.87 18.07
CA PRO A 21 -2.34 -13.15 18.58
C PRO A 21 -1.68 -14.39 17.95
N PHE A 22 -2.43 -15.17 17.16
CA PHE A 22 -1.94 -16.35 16.46
C PHE A 22 -1.76 -16.13 14.95
N GLU A 23 -1.93 -14.91 14.45
CA GLU A 23 -1.71 -14.61 13.04
C GLU A 23 -0.23 -14.75 12.66
N ALA A 24 0.04 -15.42 11.53
CA ALA A 24 1.40 -15.56 11.02
C ALA A 24 1.97 -14.18 10.66
N LYS A 25 3.20 -13.89 11.11
CA LYS A 25 3.84 -12.58 10.93
C LYS A 25 4.04 -12.22 9.46
N ASP A 26 4.12 -13.20 8.59
CA ASP A 26 4.31 -13.09 7.14
C ASP A 26 2.99 -13.18 6.35
N LYS A 27 1.82 -13.25 7.00
CA LYS A 27 0.54 -13.26 6.27
C LYS A 27 0.43 -12.05 5.35
N GLY A 28 0.17 -12.32 4.07
CA GLY A 28 0.04 -11.29 3.03
C GLY A 28 1.36 -10.96 2.30
N ILE A 29 2.47 -11.64 2.65
CA ILE A 29 3.78 -11.35 2.07
C ILE A 29 3.84 -11.61 0.56
N ASP A 30 3.22 -12.68 0.07
CA ASP A 30 3.23 -13.03 -1.35
C ASP A 30 2.48 -11.99 -2.18
N GLN A 31 1.33 -11.51 -1.69
CA GLN A 31 0.59 -10.44 -2.33
C GLN A 31 1.39 -9.12 -2.32
N LEU A 32 2.08 -8.81 -1.23
CA LEU A 32 2.92 -7.62 -1.12
C LEU A 32 4.12 -7.70 -2.09
N ASN A 33 4.76 -8.86 -2.20
CA ASN A 33 5.83 -9.14 -3.16
C ASN A 33 5.35 -8.99 -4.61
N ASN A 34 4.14 -9.48 -4.90
CA ASN A 34 3.54 -9.35 -6.22
C ASN A 34 3.33 -7.88 -6.61
N ILE A 35 2.81 -7.06 -5.70
CA ILE A 35 2.66 -5.62 -5.93
C ILE A 35 4.03 -4.96 -6.12
N GLU A 36 5.01 -5.28 -5.30
CA GLU A 36 6.36 -4.73 -5.41
C GLU A 36 6.96 -5.01 -6.80
N GLN A 37 6.87 -6.25 -7.27
CA GLN A 37 7.40 -6.61 -8.59
C GLN A 37 6.66 -5.87 -9.72
N ARG A 38 5.33 -5.87 -9.71
CA ARG A 38 4.51 -5.15 -10.70
C ARG A 38 4.82 -3.66 -10.70
N TRP A 39 5.05 -3.08 -9.52
CA TRP A 39 5.39 -1.68 -9.37
C TRP A 39 6.76 -1.36 -9.99
N ILE A 40 7.80 -2.15 -9.69
CA ILE A 40 9.14 -1.97 -10.26
C ILE A 40 9.10 -2.00 -11.79
N ASP A 41 8.39 -2.96 -12.36
CA ASP A 41 8.26 -3.11 -13.82
C ASP A 41 7.55 -1.90 -14.43
N ALA A 42 6.44 -1.45 -13.83
CA ALA A 42 5.70 -0.29 -14.29
C ALA A 42 6.47 1.03 -14.12
N SER A 43 7.18 1.21 -13.00
CA SER A 43 8.06 2.36 -12.73
C SER A 43 9.17 2.47 -13.77
N THR A 44 9.72 1.33 -14.20
CA THR A 44 10.72 1.30 -15.28
C THR A 44 10.10 1.76 -16.61
N LEU A 45 8.90 1.28 -16.95
CA LEU A 45 8.22 1.67 -18.17
C LEU A 45 7.83 3.15 -18.19
N ILE A 46 7.20 3.65 -17.14
CA ILE A 46 6.71 5.04 -17.07
C ILE A 46 7.87 6.05 -17.09
N SER A 47 9.01 5.74 -16.44
CA SER A 47 10.20 6.61 -16.44
C SER A 47 10.85 6.79 -17.82
N SER A 48 10.55 5.91 -18.77
CA SER A 48 11.00 5.99 -20.17
C SER A 48 9.88 6.41 -21.14
N THR A 49 8.67 6.66 -20.63
CA THR A 49 7.49 7.01 -21.43
C THR A 49 7.45 8.51 -21.70
N SER A 50 7.16 8.89 -22.96
CA SER A 50 6.99 10.29 -23.32
C SER A 50 5.72 10.88 -22.70
N ARG A 51 5.73 12.18 -22.42
CA ARG A 51 4.62 12.87 -21.76
C ARG A 51 3.26 12.64 -22.44
N ILE A 52 3.21 12.62 -23.78
CA ILE A 52 1.97 12.43 -24.55
C ILE A 52 1.31 11.06 -24.32
N ALA A 53 2.09 10.04 -23.93
CA ALA A 53 1.62 8.69 -23.65
C ALA A 53 1.56 8.37 -22.14
N LEU A 54 1.78 9.36 -21.27
CA LEU A 54 1.99 9.12 -19.84
C LEU A 54 0.71 8.87 -19.05
N ALA A 55 -0.41 9.47 -19.47
CA ALA A 55 -1.71 9.33 -18.80
C ALA A 55 -2.13 7.88 -18.52
N PRO A 56 -2.12 6.95 -19.51
CA PRO A 56 -2.47 5.55 -19.23
C PRO A 56 -1.49 4.86 -18.27
N GLN A 57 -0.20 5.23 -18.28
CA GLN A 57 0.78 4.65 -17.36
C GLN A 57 0.57 5.12 -15.92
N VAL A 58 0.25 6.41 -15.73
CA VAL A 58 -0.12 6.93 -14.40
C VAL A 58 -1.40 6.27 -13.88
N ALA A 59 -2.40 6.06 -14.74
CA ALA A 59 -3.62 5.35 -14.35
C ALA A 59 -3.36 3.92 -13.88
N ASN A 60 -2.45 3.20 -14.55
CA ASN A 60 -2.00 1.86 -14.14
C ASN A 60 -1.28 1.89 -12.77
N LEU A 61 -0.40 2.87 -12.52
CA LEU A 61 0.21 3.05 -11.20
C LEU A 61 -0.88 3.29 -10.12
N GLN A 62 -1.83 4.18 -10.39
CA GLN A 62 -2.92 4.46 -9.46
C GLN A 62 -3.78 3.21 -9.18
N GLU A 63 -3.95 2.33 -10.15
CA GLU A 63 -4.63 1.04 -9.98
C GLU A 63 -3.87 0.09 -9.06
N MET A 64 -2.57 -0.12 -9.30
CA MET A 64 -1.75 -0.95 -8.42
C MET A 64 -1.69 -0.42 -6.98
N LYS A 65 -1.72 0.90 -6.79
CA LYS A 65 -1.84 1.49 -5.46
C LYS A 65 -3.18 1.16 -4.80
N ARG A 66 -4.29 1.15 -5.55
CA ARG A 66 -5.58 0.69 -5.04
C ARG A 66 -5.55 -0.80 -4.70
N ASP A 67 -4.91 -1.62 -5.53
CA ASP A 67 -4.69 -3.05 -5.25
C ASP A 67 -3.92 -3.24 -3.93
N LEU A 68 -2.84 -2.48 -3.70
CA LEU A 68 -2.10 -2.53 -2.43
C LEU A 68 -3.01 -2.27 -1.24
N ASN A 69 -3.88 -1.27 -1.33
CA ASN A 69 -4.73 -0.84 -0.22
C ASN A 69 -5.71 -1.94 0.22
N VAL A 70 -6.16 -2.80 -0.69
CA VAL A 70 -7.08 -3.91 -0.38
C VAL A 70 -6.38 -5.20 0.07
N ILE A 71 -5.05 -5.30 -0.04
CA ILE A 71 -4.32 -6.47 0.47
C ILE A 71 -4.41 -6.52 1.99
N GLU A 72 -4.94 -7.61 2.52
CA GLU A 72 -4.83 -7.92 3.95
C GLU A 72 -3.42 -8.43 4.26
N VAL A 73 -2.76 -7.78 5.22
CA VAL A 73 -1.45 -8.17 5.74
C VAL A 73 -1.54 -8.37 7.24
N SER A 74 -0.58 -9.10 7.81
CA SER A 74 -0.44 -9.24 9.25
C SER A 74 -0.25 -7.89 9.94
N GLU A 75 -0.48 -7.84 11.25
CA GLU A 75 -0.11 -6.67 12.06
C GLU A 75 1.38 -6.33 11.96
N CYS A 76 2.24 -7.33 11.80
CA CYS A 76 3.68 -7.12 11.63
C CYS A 76 3.98 -6.38 10.32
N LEU A 77 3.33 -6.77 9.22
CA LEU A 77 3.56 -6.21 7.88
C LEU A 77 2.80 -4.90 7.62
N THR A 78 1.83 -4.54 8.46
CA THR A 78 1.04 -3.31 8.29
C THR A 78 1.90 -2.04 8.17
N PRO A 79 2.92 -1.80 9.03
CA PRO A 79 3.81 -0.65 8.87
C PRO A 79 4.59 -0.68 7.53
N ALA A 80 5.03 -1.85 7.07
CA ALA A 80 5.72 -1.97 5.79
C ALA A 80 4.79 -1.61 4.63
N LYS A 81 3.56 -2.15 4.61
CA LYS A 81 2.53 -1.81 3.61
C LYS A 81 2.27 -0.29 3.56
N ASN A 82 2.23 0.37 4.72
CA ASN A 82 1.99 1.81 4.79
C ASN A 82 3.14 2.62 4.16
N GLU A 83 4.40 2.27 4.46
CA GLU A 83 5.57 2.91 3.85
C GLU A 83 5.60 2.72 2.33
N LEU A 84 5.24 1.52 1.83
CA LEU A 84 5.11 1.26 0.39
C LEU A 84 3.99 2.11 -0.25
N ASN A 85 2.83 2.20 0.40
CA ASN A 85 1.70 2.99 -0.09
C ASN A 85 2.04 4.48 -0.20
N GLU A 86 2.77 5.03 0.78
CA GLU A 86 3.25 6.42 0.74
C GLU A 86 4.32 6.65 -0.34
N TYR A 87 5.25 5.70 -0.51
CA TYR A 87 6.20 5.73 -1.63
C TYR A 87 5.47 5.78 -2.98
N MET A 88 4.48 4.91 -3.19
CA MET A 88 3.68 4.85 -4.42
C MET A 88 2.91 6.15 -4.67
N GLU A 89 2.32 6.75 -3.62
CA GLU A 89 1.63 8.05 -3.72
C GLU A 89 2.58 9.15 -4.21
N MET A 90 3.77 9.23 -3.62
CA MET A 90 4.77 10.26 -3.97
C MET A 90 5.27 10.11 -5.40
N GLU A 91 5.54 8.87 -5.84
CA GLU A 91 5.98 8.61 -7.21
C GLU A 91 4.88 8.98 -8.22
N ILE A 92 3.61 8.63 -7.95
CA ILE A 92 2.45 9.05 -8.77
C ILE A 92 2.35 10.58 -8.85
N ASP A 93 2.48 11.28 -7.72
CA ASP A 93 2.37 12.74 -7.69
C ASP A 93 3.46 13.44 -8.52
N VAL A 94 4.69 12.91 -8.51
CA VAL A 94 5.77 13.41 -9.39
C VAL A 94 5.36 13.34 -10.86
N TYR A 95 4.77 12.22 -11.30
CA TYR A 95 4.31 12.09 -12.69
C TYR A 95 3.10 12.98 -13.00
N LEU A 96 2.16 13.14 -12.06
CA LEU A 96 1.01 14.05 -12.24
C LEU A 96 1.47 15.50 -12.38
N LYS A 97 2.39 15.95 -11.53
CA LYS A 97 3.00 17.29 -11.62
C LYS A 97 3.82 17.46 -12.88
N PHE A 98 4.54 16.43 -13.29
CA PHE A 98 5.21 16.44 -14.58
C PHE A 98 4.20 16.68 -15.69
N MET A 99 3.14 15.88 -15.79
CA MET A 99 2.10 16.04 -16.83
C MET A 99 1.47 17.43 -16.85
N ALA A 100 1.29 18.05 -15.69
CA ALA A 100 0.68 19.38 -15.53
C ALA A 100 1.63 20.57 -15.80
N ASP A 101 2.91 20.34 -16.14
CA ASP A 101 3.93 21.40 -16.20
C ASP A 101 4.14 22.15 -14.87
N GLU A 102 3.88 21.48 -13.75
CA GLU A 102 4.02 22.05 -12.39
C GLU A 102 5.25 21.50 -11.65
N LEU A 103 6.02 20.61 -12.30
CA LEU A 103 7.18 19.98 -11.67
C LEU A 103 8.38 20.93 -11.65
N SER A 104 8.98 21.12 -10.48
CA SER A 104 10.22 21.87 -10.31
C SER A 104 11.39 20.96 -9.88
N ASP A 105 12.61 21.40 -10.15
CA ASP A 105 13.82 20.66 -9.76
C ASP A 105 13.92 20.51 -8.24
N SER A 106 13.62 21.56 -7.49
CA SER A 106 13.66 21.54 -6.02
C SER A 106 12.63 20.56 -5.45
N TYR A 107 11.44 20.50 -6.05
CA TYR A 107 10.43 19.50 -5.71
C TYR A 107 10.94 18.09 -5.98
N THR A 108 11.48 17.85 -7.17
CA THR A 108 11.99 16.53 -7.60
C THR A 108 13.09 16.01 -6.67
N VAL A 109 14.07 16.86 -6.31
CA VAL A 109 15.14 16.49 -5.36
C VAL A 109 14.58 16.16 -3.98
N SER A 110 13.63 16.95 -3.49
CA SER A 110 12.97 16.73 -2.20
C SER A 110 12.21 15.40 -2.18
N GLN A 111 11.39 15.14 -3.20
CA GLN A 111 10.63 13.90 -3.29
C GLN A 111 11.53 12.68 -3.45
N LYS A 112 12.60 12.77 -4.25
CA LYS A 112 13.57 11.67 -4.40
C LYS A 112 14.16 11.24 -3.05
N LYS A 113 14.50 12.21 -2.18
CA LYS A 113 15.00 11.90 -0.83
C LYS A 113 13.94 11.19 0.02
N LYS A 114 12.71 11.71 0.04
CA LYS A 114 11.61 11.12 0.81
C LYS A 114 11.23 9.72 0.32
N MET A 115 11.14 9.54 -0.99
CA MET A 115 10.86 8.25 -1.61
C MET A 115 11.94 7.21 -1.27
N LEU A 116 13.22 7.61 -1.28
CA LEU A 116 14.32 6.74 -0.86
C LEU A 116 14.19 6.31 0.61
N GLU A 117 13.80 7.22 1.49
CA GLU A 117 13.53 6.92 2.90
C GLU A 117 12.39 5.91 3.03
N LYS A 118 11.25 6.15 2.37
CA LYS A 118 10.08 5.26 2.41
C LYS A 118 10.37 3.86 1.90
N VAL A 119 11.03 3.73 0.75
CA VAL A 119 11.35 2.39 0.22
C VAL A 119 12.38 1.66 1.11
N THR A 120 13.28 2.38 1.77
CA THR A 120 14.24 1.81 2.73
C THR A 120 13.56 1.32 3.99
N ASN A 121 12.63 2.12 4.54
CA ASN A 121 11.83 1.75 5.70
C ASN A 121 10.92 0.55 5.38
N TYR A 122 10.24 0.57 4.24
CA TYR A 122 9.44 -0.55 3.74
C TYR A 122 10.24 -1.86 3.77
N ARG A 123 11.41 -1.90 3.13
CA ARG A 123 12.29 -3.08 3.09
C ARG A 123 12.70 -3.53 4.49
N THR A 124 13.11 -2.58 5.33
CA THR A 124 13.56 -2.84 6.70
C THR A 124 12.44 -3.43 7.57
N LEU A 125 11.22 -2.89 7.46
CA LEU A 125 10.06 -3.34 8.22
C LEU A 125 9.57 -4.71 7.73
N LYS A 126 9.57 -4.91 6.41
CA LYS A 126 9.22 -6.19 5.79
C LYS A 126 10.16 -7.31 6.25
N SER A 127 11.48 -7.08 6.20
CA SER A 127 12.47 -8.11 6.55
C SER A 127 12.40 -8.55 8.02
N LYS A 128 12.09 -7.62 8.93
CA LYS A 128 11.82 -7.92 10.36
C LYS A 128 10.66 -8.88 10.58
N CYS A 129 9.71 -8.96 9.65
CA CYS A 129 8.55 -9.84 9.73
C CYS A 129 8.76 -11.19 9.05
N THR A 130 9.58 -11.23 7.99
CA THR A 130 9.87 -12.45 7.22
C THR A 130 11.10 -13.21 7.72
N GLY A 131 11.96 -12.58 8.52
CA GLY A 131 13.20 -13.20 9.02
C GLY A 131 14.32 -13.22 7.99
N GLU A 132 14.22 -12.39 6.94
CA GLU A 132 15.22 -12.18 5.88
C GLU A 132 16.17 -11.00 6.19
#